data_AF-A0A2N3FC62-F1
#
_entry.id   AF-A0A2N3FC62-F1
#
_cell.length_a   1.000
_cell.length_b   1.000
_cell.length_c   1.000
_cell.angle_alpha   90.00
_cell.angle_beta   90.00
_cell.angle_gamma   90.00
#
_symmetry.space_group_name_H-M   'P 1'
#
loop_
_entity.id
_entity.type
_entity.pdbx_description
1 polymer ?
#
loop_
_entity_poly.entity_id
_entity_poly.type
_entity_poly.pdbx_seq_one_letter_code
_entity_poly.pdbx_strand_id
1 'polypeptide(L)'
;DEQVWALRVAGFRDAVKGFPEPARAQVLAAAVPQRLYTMENGYETMRRALDEGLDATAIVALCDTVAVGAIKALSERGLRVPEDVSVAGFDDIDYARYAVPGLTTVAQPLKRIVKESTRILLDTIAAPDRSAEIIRLVGPIVERGSVGAPPPERVARVTTS
;
A
#
# COMPACT_ATOMS: atom_id res chain seq x y z
N ASP A 1 -10.96 -8.93 -16.79
CA ASP A 1 -9.91 -8.00 -16.34
C ASP A 1 -9.95 -7.84 -14.83
N GLU A 2 -9.03 -8.50 -14.12
CA GLU A 2 -8.85 -8.22 -12.69
C GLU A 2 -8.17 -6.86 -12.55
N GLN A 3 -8.87 -5.90 -11.97
CA GLN A 3 -8.31 -4.58 -11.71
C GLN A 3 -7.15 -4.73 -10.70
N VAL A 4 -6.00 -4.09 -10.96
CA VAL A 4 -4.76 -4.25 -10.17
C VAL A 4 -4.96 -4.06 -8.66
N TRP A 5 -5.86 -3.16 -8.26
CA TRP A 5 -6.17 -2.95 -6.84
C TRP A 5 -6.79 -4.19 -6.17
N ALA A 6 -7.57 -4.99 -6.91
CA ALA A 6 -8.22 -6.18 -6.37
C ALA A 6 -7.18 -7.24 -5.97
N LEU A 7 -6.10 -7.37 -6.76
CA LEU A 7 -4.97 -8.25 -6.44
C LEU A 7 -4.20 -7.77 -5.20
N ARG A 8 -3.98 -6.45 -5.05
CA ARG A 8 -3.35 -5.88 -3.85
C ARG A 8 -4.20 -6.13 -2.60
N VAL A 9 -5.52 -5.95 -2.68
CA VAL A 9 -6.46 -6.24 -1.60
C VAL A 9 -6.52 -7.74 -1.27
N ALA A 10 -6.50 -8.60 -2.29
CA ALA A 10 -6.48 -10.05 -2.10
C ALA A 10 -5.20 -10.48 -1.37
N GLY A 11 -4.04 -9.96 -1.78
CA GLY A 11 -2.76 -10.23 -1.11
C GLY A 11 -2.74 -9.75 0.34
N PHE A 12 -3.27 -8.55 0.62
CA PHE A 12 -3.43 -8.05 1.99
C PHE A 12 -4.30 -8.98 2.84
N ARG A 13 -5.49 -9.36 2.33
CA ARG A 13 -6.41 -10.25 3.04
C ARG A 13 -5.80 -11.63 3.30
N ASP A 14 -4.99 -12.14 2.37
CA ASP A 14 -4.33 -13.42 2.55
C ASP A 14 -3.23 -13.35 3.62
N ALA A 15 -2.38 -12.32 3.57
CA ALA A 15 -1.32 -12.11 4.56
C ALA A 15 -1.87 -11.95 5.99
N VAL A 16 -2.97 -11.21 6.15
CA VAL A 16 -3.61 -10.95 7.45
C VAL A 16 -4.11 -12.23 8.13
N LYS A 17 -4.50 -13.27 7.39
CA LYS A 17 -4.98 -14.53 7.99
C LYS A 17 -3.93 -15.19 8.90
N GLY A 18 -2.65 -14.91 8.67
CA GLY A 18 -1.55 -15.42 9.49
C GLY A 18 -1.28 -14.61 10.76
N PHE A 19 -2.00 -13.50 11.01
CA PHE A 19 -1.81 -12.67 12.20
C PHE A 19 -2.63 -13.17 13.39
N PRO A 20 -2.24 -12.86 14.64
CA PRO A 20 -2.99 -13.28 15.83
C PRO A 20 -4.44 -12.79 15.87
N GLU A 21 -4.70 -11.57 15.36
CA GLU A 21 -6.00 -10.89 15.42
C GLU A 21 -6.48 -10.45 14.03
N PRO A 22 -6.75 -11.39 13.10
CA PRO A 22 -7.04 -11.08 11.70
C PRO A 22 -8.34 -10.28 11.53
N ALA A 23 -9.29 -10.43 12.45
CA ALA A 23 -10.58 -9.72 12.43
C ALA A 23 -10.45 -8.21 12.67
N ARG A 24 -9.33 -7.75 13.24
CA ARG A 24 -9.07 -6.31 13.46
C ARG A 24 -8.57 -5.60 12.21
N ALA A 25 -8.10 -6.34 11.21
CA ALA A 25 -7.70 -5.77 9.95
C ALA A 25 -8.93 -5.51 9.07
N GLN A 26 -9.02 -4.28 8.56
CA GLN A 26 -10.14 -3.86 7.72
C GLN A 26 -9.66 -3.25 6.41
N VAL A 27 -10.44 -3.46 5.35
CA VAL A 27 -10.23 -2.79 4.06
C VAL A 27 -11.14 -1.58 4.02
N LEU A 28 -10.55 -0.39 3.96
CA LEU A 28 -11.30 0.85 3.85
C LEU A 28 -11.85 1.01 2.43
N ALA A 29 -13.14 1.29 2.31
CA ALA A 29 -13.72 1.70 1.03
C ALA A 29 -13.12 3.05 0.60
N ALA A 30 -12.87 3.23 -0.69
CA ALA A 30 -12.41 4.51 -1.23
C ALA A 30 -13.49 5.59 -1.02
N ALA A 31 -13.09 6.80 -0.62
CA ALA A 31 -13.98 7.95 -0.55
C ALA A 31 -14.26 8.55 -1.94
N VAL A 32 -13.32 8.41 -2.87
CA VAL A 32 -13.41 8.89 -4.25
C VAL A 32 -13.09 7.73 -5.22
N PRO A 33 -14.00 6.74 -5.41
CA PRO A 33 -13.73 5.51 -6.17
C PRO A 33 -13.35 5.71 -7.65
N GLN A 34 -13.71 6.84 -8.24
CA GLN A 34 -13.33 7.23 -9.59
C GLN A 34 -11.89 7.78 -9.69
N ARG A 35 -11.22 7.98 -8.55
CA ARG A 35 -9.85 8.51 -8.43
C ARG A 35 -8.98 7.66 -7.48
N LEU A 36 -9.06 6.33 -7.61
CA LEU A 36 -8.44 5.39 -6.67
C LEU A 36 -6.96 5.67 -6.34
N TYR A 37 -6.16 6.06 -7.33
CA TYR A 37 -4.71 6.21 -7.22
C TYR A 37 -4.24 7.66 -6.94
N THR A 38 -5.09 8.52 -6.39
CA THR A 38 -4.75 9.94 -6.13
C THR A 38 -4.50 10.22 -4.65
N MET A 39 -3.74 11.30 -4.39
CA MET A 39 -3.54 11.83 -3.04
C MET A 39 -4.87 12.29 -2.44
N GLU A 40 -5.74 12.89 -3.26
CA GLU A 40 -7.10 13.30 -2.89
C GLU A 40 -7.90 12.12 -2.32
N ASN A 41 -7.92 10.97 -3.01
CA ASN A 41 -8.64 9.81 -2.52
C ASN A 41 -8.02 9.24 -1.24
N GLY A 42 -6.69 9.23 -1.12
CA GLY A 42 -6.01 8.82 0.11
C GLY A 42 -6.36 9.72 1.30
N TYR A 43 -6.34 11.03 1.08
CA TYR A 43 -6.71 12.05 2.06
C TYR A 43 -8.17 11.90 2.51
N GLU A 44 -9.13 11.89 1.58
CA GLU A 44 -10.56 11.81 1.93
C GLU A 44 -10.93 10.47 2.55
N THR A 45 -10.34 9.37 2.09
CA THR A 45 -10.58 8.04 2.68
C THR A 45 -10.09 7.99 4.12
N MET A 46 -8.89 8.53 4.38
CA MET A 46 -8.33 8.56 5.73
C MET A 46 -9.09 9.54 6.62
N ARG A 47 -9.43 10.74 6.13
CA ARG A 47 -10.22 11.73 6.87
C ARG A 47 -11.56 11.16 7.31
N ARG A 48 -12.29 10.51 6.39
CA ARG A 48 -13.56 9.82 6.66
C ARG A 48 -13.39 8.72 7.71
N ALA A 49 -12.40 7.84 7.52
CA ALA A 49 -12.18 6.75 8.47
C ALA A 49 -11.86 7.26 9.89
N LEU A 50 -11.10 8.36 10.01
CA LEU A 50 -10.84 9.01 11.30
C LEU A 50 -12.09 9.69 11.87
N ASP A 51 -12.98 10.25 11.06
CA ASP A 51 -14.30 10.76 11.51
C ASP A 51 -15.20 9.63 12.04
N GLU A 52 -15.11 8.46 11.42
CA GLU A 52 -15.83 7.24 11.82
C GLU A 52 -15.19 6.52 13.03
N GLY A 53 -14.11 7.07 13.59
CA GLY A 53 -13.48 6.55 14.81
C GLY A 53 -12.47 5.42 14.57
N LEU A 54 -11.85 5.34 13.39
CA LEU A 54 -10.79 4.37 13.12
C LEU A 54 -9.65 4.48 14.15
N ASP A 55 -9.39 3.39 14.86
CA ASP A 55 -8.29 3.24 15.82
C ASP A 55 -7.21 2.27 15.29
N ALA A 56 -6.61 2.61 14.13
CA ALA A 56 -5.56 1.81 13.51
C ALA A 56 -4.17 2.27 13.95
N THR A 57 -3.24 1.31 14.17
CA THR A 57 -1.81 1.57 14.43
C THR A 57 -0.96 1.53 13.17
N ALA A 58 -1.48 0.96 12.09
CA ALA A 58 -0.78 0.86 10.81
C ALA A 58 -1.75 0.91 9.64
N ILE A 59 -1.35 1.59 8.56
CA ILE A 59 -2.05 1.70 7.29
C ILE A 59 -1.17 1.10 6.19
N VAL A 60 -1.75 0.18 5.41
CA VAL A 60 -1.17 -0.28 4.13
C VAL A 60 -1.95 0.40 3.01
N ALA A 61 -1.35 1.40 2.38
CA ALA A 61 -1.97 2.15 1.31
C ALA A 61 -1.91 1.38 -0.02
N LEU A 62 -2.90 1.62 -0.88
CA LEU A 62 -2.98 0.99 -2.20
C LEU A 62 -1.75 1.29 -3.08
N CYS A 63 -1.23 2.51 -3.01
CA CYS A 63 -0.01 2.97 -3.65
C CYS A 63 0.60 4.15 -2.88
N ASP A 64 1.82 4.55 -3.26
CA ASP A 64 2.55 5.67 -2.65
C ASP A 64 1.78 6.99 -2.73
N THR A 65 1.14 7.28 -3.87
CA THR A 65 0.31 8.49 -4.04
C THR A 65 -0.83 8.53 -3.03
N VAL A 66 -1.50 7.40 -2.79
CA VAL A 66 -2.58 7.28 -1.79
C VAL A 66 -2.01 7.40 -0.37
N ALA A 67 -0.83 6.82 -0.12
CA ALA A 67 -0.15 6.88 1.17
C ALA A 67 0.15 8.33 1.58
N VAL A 68 0.66 9.15 0.65
CA VAL A 68 0.96 10.57 0.91
C VAL A 68 -0.31 11.35 1.27
N GLY A 69 -1.42 11.08 0.58
CA GLY A 69 -2.73 11.64 0.95
C GLY A 69 -3.19 11.24 2.35
N ALA A 70 -3.04 9.97 2.71
CA ALA A 70 -3.39 9.48 4.05
C ALA A 70 -2.51 10.11 5.14
N ILE A 71 -1.20 10.26 4.92
CA ILE A 71 -0.28 10.94 5.84
C ILE A 71 -0.72 12.38 6.07
N LYS A 72 -1.16 13.09 5.03
CA LYS A 72 -1.69 14.45 5.15
C LYS A 72 -2.91 14.51 6.07
N ALA A 73 -3.87 13.59 5.92
CA ALA A 73 -5.05 13.54 6.78
C ALA A 73 -4.71 13.19 8.25
N LEU A 74 -3.77 12.27 8.47
CA LEU A 74 -3.27 11.93 9.80
C LEU A 74 -2.63 13.15 10.47
N SER A 75 -1.76 13.86 9.74
CA SER A 75 -1.08 15.06 10.23
C SER A 75 -2.05 16.17 10.62
N GLU A 76 -3.12 16.40 9.86
CA GLU A 76 -4.15 17.40 10.20
C GLU A 76 -4.99 17.03 11.43
N ARG A 77 -5.02 15.75 11.80
CA ARG A 77 -5.60 15.26 13.07
C ARG A 77 -4.59 15.24 14.21
N GLY A 78 -3.39 15.76 14.00
CA GLY A 78 -2.31 15.77 14.99
C GLY A 78 -1.66 14.41 15.24
N LEU A 79 -1.93 13.40 14.39
CA LEU A 79 -1.29 12.09 14.46
C LEU A 79 0.05 12.13 13.70
N ARG A 80 1.08 11.58 14.34
CA ARG A 80 2.43 11.51 13.80
C ARG A 80 2.68 10.17 13.13
N VAL A 81 3.42 10.22 12.03
CA VAL A 81 3.88 9.05 11.29
C VAL A 81 5.41 9.03 11.45
N PRO A 82 6.01 7.94 11.96
CA PRO A 82 5.40 6.64 12.29
C PRO A 82 4.88 6.49 13.73
N GLU A 83 5.08 7.48 14.59
CA GLU A 83 5.01 7.31 16.05
C GLU A 83 3.62 6.92 16.55
N ASP A 84 2.57 7.50 15.96
CA ASP A 84 1.19 7.21 16.35
C ASP A 84 0.54 6.21 15.37
N VAL A 85 0.84 6.36 14.07
CA VAL A 85 0.34 5.48 13.01
C VAL A 85 1.45 5.22 11.99
N SER A 86 1.79 3.95 11.77
CA SER A 86 2.68 3.54 10.67
C SER A 86 1.95 3.61 9.32
N VAL A 87 2.64 4.02 8.26
CA VAL A 87 2.09 4.05 6.90
C VAL A 87 3.07 3.40 5.93
N ALA A 88 2.61 2.39 5.21
CA ALA A 88 3.35 1.75 4.12
C ALA A 88 2.65 1.99 2.78
N GLY A 89 3.44 2.23 1.74
CA GLY A 89 2.98 2.41 0.37
C GLY A 89 3.24 1.21 -0.54
N PHE A 90 3.04 1.45 -1.85
CA PHE A 90 3.35 0.52 -2.93
C PHE A 90 3.68 1.36 -4.17
N ASP A 91 4.77 1.03 -4.88
CA ASP A 91 5.23 1.50 -6.21
C ASP A 91 6.71 1.94 -6.18
N ASP A 92 7.15 2.57 -5.09
CA ASP A 92 8.43 3.28 -4.95
C ASP A 92 8.64 4.40 -5.98
N ILE A 93 7.65 5.28 -6.08
CA ILE A 93 7.75 6.45 -6.96
C ILE A 93 8.77 7.46 -6.44
N ASP A 94 9.36 8.25 -7.34
CA ASP A 94 10.52 9.11 -7.04
C ASP A 94 10.33 10.01 -5.80
N TYR A 95 9.12 10.54 -5.59
CA TYR A 95 8.85 11.43 -4.47
C TYR A 95 8.57 10.72 -3.13
N ALA A 96 8.39 9.39 -3.11
CA ALA A 96 8.20 8.61 -1.89
C ALA A 96 9.37 8.82 -0.91
N ARG A 97 10.60 8.97 -1.43
CA ARG A 97 11.81 9.21 -0.63
C ARG A 97 11.90 10.64 -0.06
N TYR A 98 11.16 11.58 -0.61
CA TYR A 98 11.15 12.99 -0.21
C TYR A 98 9.90 13.37 0.59
N ALA A 99 8.97 12.43 0.79
CA ALA A 99 7.92 12.58 1.78
C ALA A 99 8.53 12.77 3.18
N VAL A 100 7.77 13.40 4.08
CA VAL A 100 8.17 13.59 5.47
C VAL A 100 7.14 12.89 6.38
N PRO A 101 7.49 11.76 7.02
CA PRO A 101 8.75 11.02 6.87
C PRO A 101 8.88 10.35 5.50
N GLY A 102 10.10 9.91 5.14
CA GLY A 102 10.31 9.15 3.91
C GLY A 102 9.48 7.87 3.94
N LEU A 103 8.77 7.57 2.84
CA LEU A 103 7.75 6.53 2.79
C LEU A 103 8.36 5.13 2.60
N THR A 104 8.13 4.23 3.54
CA THR A 104 8.36 2.79 3.40
C THR A 104 7.37 2.21 2.39
N THR A 105 7.84 1.43 1.43
CA THR A 105 7.00 1.01 0.29
C THR A 105 7.49 -0.30 -0.36
N VAL A 106 6.61 -1.00 -1.06
CA VAL A 106 7.00 -2.09 -1.97
C VAL A 106 7.41 -1.50 -3.32
N ALA A 107 8.68 -1.64 -3.69
CA ALA A 107 9.19 -1.12 -4.95
C ALA A 107 8.85 -2.06 -6.11
N GLN A 108 8.20 -1.53 -7.15
CA GLN A 108 7.99 -2.32 -8.36
C GLN A 108 9.33 -2.52 -9.10
N PRO A 109 9.65 -3.76 -9.56
CA PRO A 109 10.90 -4.04 -10.24
C PRO A 109 10.85 -3.56 -11.70
N LEU A 110 10.66 -2.25 -11.93
CA LEU A 110 10.38 -1.64 -13.24
C LEU A 110 11.40 -2.02 -14.31
N LYS A 111 12.71 -2.04 -13.98
CA LYS A 111 13.76 -2.48 -14.91
C LYS A 111 13.54 -3.91 -15.41
N ARG A 112 13.10 -4.82 -14.53
CA ARG A 112 12.80 -6.20 -14.90
C ARG A 112 11.48 -6.28 -15.67
N ILE A 113 10.46 -5.51 -15.27
CA ILE A 113 9.19 -5.44 -16.00
C ILE A 113 9.45 -5.02 -17.45
N VAL A 114 10.19 -3.93 -17.68
CA VAL A 114 10.53 -3.44 -19.03
C VAL A 114 11.35 -4.46 -19.81
N LYS A 115 12.38 -5.05 -19.19
CA LYS A 115 13.23 -6.05 -19.85
C LYS A 115 12.40 -7.25 -20.32
N GLU A 116 11.60 -7.83 -19.43
CA GLU A 116 10.87 -9.04 -19.73
C GLU A 116 9.67 -8.80 -20.64
N SER A 117 8.95 -7.68 -20.48
CA SER A 117 7.85 -7.33 -21.39
C SER A 117 8.35 -7.09 -22.82
N THR A 118 9.50 -6.42 -22.96
CA THR A 118 10.14 -6.19 -24.26
C THR A 118 10.60 -7.50 -24.88
N ARG A 119 11.22 -8.39 -24.09
CA ARG A 119 11.60 -9.73 -24.56
C ARG A 119 10.38 -10.48 -25.08
N ILE A 120 9.34 -10.62 -24.26
CA ILE A 120 8.11 -11.36 -24.60
C ILE A 120 7.44 -10.78 -25.85
N LEU A 121 7.43 -9.45 -26.00
CA LEU A 121 6.88 -8.80 -27.19
C LEU A 121 7.65 -9.18 -28.46
N LEU A 122 8.98 -9.07 -28.46
CA LEU A 122 9.83 -9.40 -29.62
C LEU A 122 9.71 -10.89 -29.98
N ASP A 123 9.71 -11.73 -28.96
CA ASP A 123 9.47 -13.17 -29.02
C ASP A 123 8.13 -13.52 -29.67
N THR A 124 7.08 -12.76 -29.37
CA THR A 124 5.72 -12.95 -29.94
C THR A 124 5.64 -12.49 -31.38
N ILE A 125 6.33 -11.40 -31.73
CA ILE A 125 6.43 -10.93 -33.12
C ILE A 125 7.17 -11.96 -33.99
N ALA A 126 8.25 -12.54 -33.47
CA ALA A 126 9.05 -13.53 -34.19
C ALA A 126 8.33 -14.88 -34.37
N ALA A 127 7.45 -15.25 -33.42
CA ALA A 127 6.68 -16.49 -33.46
C ALA A 127 5.23 -16.24 -32.99
N PRO A 128 4.32 -15.80 -33.89
CA PRO A 128 2.95 -15.43 -33.53
C PRO A 128 2.11 -16.57 -32.92
N ASP A 129 2.41 -17.82 -33.27
CA ASP A 129 1.70 -19.00 -32.77
C ASP A 129 2.21 -19.51 -31.42
N ARG A 130 3.16 -18.80 -30.78
CA ARG A 130 3.67 -19.20 -29.46
C ARG A 130 2.59 -19.10 -28.38
N SER A 131 2.66 -19.99 -27.39
CA SER A 131 1.81 -19.88 -26.21
C SER A 131 2.11 -18.62 -25.41
N ALA A 132 1.07 -18.03 -24.81
CA ALA A 132 1.22 -16.92 -23.88
C ALA A 132 2.13 -17.28 -22.70
N GLU A 133 3.06 -16.39 -22.37
CA GLU A 133 3.98 -16.55 -21.25
C GLU A 133 3.53 -15.67 -20.08
N ILE A 134 3.36 -16.26 -18.90
CA ILE A 134 3.04 -15.52 -17.66
C ILE A 134 4.25 -15.61 -16.73
N ILE A 135 4.84 -14.45 -16.44
CA ILE A 135 5.95 -14.32 -15.49
C ILE A 135 5.52 -13.54 -14.25
N ARG A 136 6.03 -13.94 -13.08
CA ARG A 136 5.82 -13.22 -11.81
C ARG A 136 7.10 -12.53 -11.39
N LEU A 137 7.05 -11.22 -11.26
CA LEU A 137 8.18 -10.39 -10.83
C LEU A 137 7.90 -9.85 -9.42
N VAL A 138 8.74 -10.23 -8.48
CA VAL A 138 8.64 -9.78 -7.08
C VAL A 138 9.53 -8.55 -6.90
N GLY A 139 8.95 -7.52 -6.27
CA GLY A 139 9.62 -6.29 -5.87
C GLY A 139 10.10 -6.34 -4.41
N PRO A 140 11.19 -5.66 -4.04
CA PRO A 140 11.63 -5.58 -2.65
C PRO A 140 10.79 -4.60 -1.84
N ILE A 141 10.80 -4.76 -0.52
CA ILE A 141 10.39 -3.70 0.40
C ILE A 141 11.55 -2.72 0.54
N VAL A 142 11.27 -1.43 0.42
CA VAL A 142 12.19 -0.33 0.65
C VAL A 142 11.81 0.33 1.96
N GLU A 143 12.58 0.04 3.01
CA GLU A 143 12.37 0.61 4.35
C GLU A 143 12.85 2.06 4.41
N ARG A 144 12.01 2.92 4.99
CA ARG A 144 12.30 4.33 5.26
C ARG A 144 11.73 4.71 6.64
N GLY A 145 11.31 5.97 6.81
CA GLY A 145 10.91 6.51 8.11
C GLY A 145 9.43 6.39 8.45
N SER A 146 8.56 5.94 7.55
CA SER A 146 7.10 5.97 7.78
C SER A 146 6.53 4.75 8.48
N VAL A 147 7.35 3.76 8.86
CA VAL A 147 6.93 2.56 9.59
C VAL A 147 7.80 2.41 10.83
N GLY A 148 7.18 2.10 11.96
CA GLY A 148 7.84 1.94 13.25
C GLY A 148 7.07 1.00 14.19
N ALA A 149 7.60 0.83 15.41
CA ALA A 149 6.91 0.06 16.43
C ALA A 149 5.59 0.77 16.83
N PRO A 150 4.48 0.03 17.03
CA PRO A 150 3.22 0.63 17.45
C PRO A 150 3.30 1.20 18.89
N PRO A 151 2.49 2.21 19.23
CA PRO A 151 2.43 2.75 20.59
C PRO A 151 2.12 1.66 21.64
N PRO A 152 2.88 1.57 22.74
CA PRO A 152 2.69 0.54 23.76
C PRO A 152 1.26 0.51 24.33
N GLU A 153 0.64 1.68 24.57
CA GLU A 153 -0.73 1.74 25.08
C GLU A 153 -1.78 1.17 24.11
N ARG A 154 -1.54 1.21 22.80
CA ARG A 154 -2.44 0.64 21.80
C ARG A 154 -2.23 -0.86 21.63
N VAL A 155 -1.00 -1.35 21.82
CA VAL A 155 -0.70 -2.79 21.86
C VAL A 155 -1.33 -3.46 23.09
N ALA A 156 -1.29 -2.80 24.25
CA ALA A 156 -1.87 -3.36 25.48
C ALA A 156 -3.39 -3.60 25.37
N ARG A 157 -4.12 -2.74 24.65
CA ARG A 157 -5.56 -2.92 24.36
C ARG A 157 -5.87 -4.12 23.45
N VAL A 158 -4.87 -4.62 22.72
CA VAL A 158 -5.01 -5.80 21.84
C VAL A 158 -4.85 -7.09 22.64
N THR A 159 -3.98 -7.13 23.64
CA THR A 159 -3.65 -8.34 24.42
C THR A 159 -4.62 -8.67 25.56
N THR A 160 -5.51 -7.76 25.92
CA THR A 160 -6.42 -7.90 27.08
C THR A 160 -7.88 -8.14 26.70
N SER A 161 -8.16 -8.46 25.43
CA SER A 161 -9.53 -8.68 24.93
C SER A 161 -9.73 -10.08 24.41
#